data_AF-A0A2I0UD38-F1
#
_entry.id   AF-A0A2I0UD38-F1
#
_cell.length_a   1.000
_cell.length_b   1.000
_cell.length_c   1.000
_cell.angle_alpha   90.00
_cell.angle_beta   90.00
_cell.angle_gamma   90.00
#
_symmetry.space_group_name_H-M   'P 1'
#
loop_
_entity.id
_entity.type
_entity.pdbx_description
1 polymer ?
#
loop_
_entity_poly.entity_id
_entity_poly.type
_entity_poly.pdbx_seq_one_letter_code
_entity_poly.pdbx_strand_id
1 'polypeptide(L)'
;MCEAISLYFNTIELINGTVPDDRPEWLPPVLKLDGKLLLLRLPALGAAYGTAKSGTGIAAMSVMRPELIMKSIIPVVMAGIIAIYGLVVAVLIANALSPSITLFKSFLQLGAGLSVGLSGLAAGFAIGIVGDAGVRGTAQQPRLFVGMILILIFAEVLGLYGLIVALILSTKEDLWVREGKILNPEKLFFDEKGSADIQVDCKDSIIAPGFIDVQINGGFGVDFSLATDDFKSGIDLVSQKILSHGVTSFCPTLVTSPPSVYHQVLPQISIRNGGAHGAGILGAHLEGPFISKEKKGAHPEHCLCTFEAGAFQDLLATYGSLDCVRIVTLAPEMKRSSEVIQELTKRGICVSLGHSVANLSQAEEAVQHGATFITHLFNAMLPFHHRDPGIVGLLTSDKIPAGRRVFYGMISDGIHTNPAALRIAHRAHPKGLVLVTDAIAGMGLAPGRHTLGQQVVEIDGLNTYIAGTKTLSGSVATMDTCVRHFQEATGCSIETALEAASLHPAQLLGIEHKKGTLNYDSDADFLMLNDSLYVQATYIAGEEVWRQDAFGM
;
A
#
# COMPACT_ATOMS: atom_id res chain seq x y z
N MET A 1 8.66 3.70 -11.66
CA MET A 1 7.27 4.01 -11.32
C MET A 1 6.87 2.89 -10.37
N CYS A 2 7.22 3.05 -9.09
CA CYS A 2 7.11 2.00 -8.08
C CYS A 2 5.64 1.85 -7.67
N GLU A 3 5.12 0.63 -7.74
CA GLU A 3 3.91 0.24 -7.02
C GLU A 3 4.23 0.31 -5.51
N ALA A 4 3.32 0.91 -4.74
CA ALA A 4 3.63 1.75 -3.60
C ALA A 4 3.65 1.00 -2.25
N ILE A 5 4.19 -0.21 -2.20
CA ILE A 5 4.28 -1.02 -0.97
C ILE A 5 5.61 -1.77 -0.96
N SER A 6 6.57 -1.32 -0.14
CA SER A 6 7.75 -2.14 0.15
C SER A 6 7.44 -3.04 1.34
N LEU A 7 7.31 -4.33 1.06
CA LEU A 7 6.72 -5.31 1.97
C LEU A 7 7.63 -5.77 3.09
N TYR A 8 8.92 -5.46 3.08
CA TYR A 8 9.86 -5.90 4.10
C TYR A 8 11.02 -4.92 4.23
N PHE A 9 10.95 -4.00 5.19
CA PHE A 9 12.12 -3.27 5.66
C PHE A 9 12.78 -4.05 6.79
N ASN A 10 14.11 -3.97 6.90
CA ASN A 10 14.80 -4.63 8.02
C ASN A 10 14.80 -3.75 9.27
N THR A 11 15.04 -2.45 9.10
CA THR A 11 15.03 -1.49 10.21
C THR A 11 14.27 -0.21 9.82
N ILE A 12 13.71 0.45 10.83
CA ILE A 12 13.27 1.84 10.76
C ILE A 12 14.37 2.69 11.40
N GLU A 13 14.88 3.62 10.61
CA GLU A 13 15.99 4.51 10.96
C GLU A 13 15.39 5.89 11.28
N LEU A 14 15.25 6.20 12.57
CA LEU A 14 14.67 7.47 13.04
C LEU A 14 15.78 8.48 13.35
N ILE A 15 15.61 9.70 12.86
CA ILE A 15 16.45 10.85 13.20
C ILE A 15 15.59 11.82 14.04
N ASN A 16 16.02 12.10 15.28
CA ASN A 16 15.36 12.89 16.34
C ASN A 16 14.13 12.28 17.08
N GLY A 17 14.02 10.95 17.25
CA GLY A 17 12.97 10.28 18.06
C GLY A 17 13.43 9.81 19.46
N THR A 18 12.59 9.15 20.27
CA THR A 18 12.97 8.59 21.61
C THR A 18 12.30 7.23 22.01
N VAL A 19 13.11 6.32 22.62
CA VAL A 19 12.84 5.18 23.59
C VAL A 19 12.30 3.80 23.07
N PRO A 20 12.42 2.63 23.78
CA PRO A 20 13.54 1.91 24.45
C PRO A 20 13.95 0.56 23.79
N ASP A 21 15.07 0.00 24.28
CA ASP A 21 15.81 -1.20 23.84
C ASP A 21 15.34 -2.52 24.51
N ASP A 22 15.27 -3.65 23.78
CA ASP A 22 15.50 -5.01 24.34
C ASP A 22 15.59 -6.16 23.29
N ARG A 23 16.55 -7.07 23.54
CA ARG A 23 17.06 -8.14 22.64
C ARG A 23 16.34 -9.52 22.76
N PRO A 24 16.49 -10.46 21.79
CA PRO A 24 15.75 -11.73 21.71
C PRO A 24 16.56 -13.03 21.95
N GLU A 25 15.87 -14.18 22.14
CA GLU A 25 16.43 -15.55 22.10
C GLU A 25 15.60 -16.57 21.25
N TRP A 26 16.31 -17.20 20.28
CA TRP A 26 16.35 -18.54 19.63
C TRP A 26 15.20 -19.59 19.56
N LEU A 27 15.01 -20.24 18.38
CA LEU A 27 15.00 -21.72 18.07
C LEU A 27 14.60 -22.07 16.57
N PRO A 28 14.69 -23.32 16.02
CA PRO A 28 15.52 -23.66 14.83
C PRO A 28 14.77 -24.20 13.57
N PRO A 29 15.48 -24.57 12.46
CA PRO A 29 14.99 -24.45 11.08
C PRO A 29 14.79 -25.78 10.31
N VAL A 30 14.04 -25.75 9.20
CA VAL A 30 14.17 -26.72 8.10
C VAL A 30 13.94 -26.03 6.74
N LEU A 31 14.74 -26.44 5.73
CA LEU A 31 14.76 -26.05 4.30
C LEU A 31 15.58 -24.81 3.89
N LYS A 32 16.92 -24.92 3.88
CA LYS A 32 17.81 -23.98 3.16
C LYS A 32 19.06 -24.68 2.64
N LEU A 33 19.07 -25.23 1.40
CA LEU A 33 20.31 -25.79 0.84
C LEU A 33 20.55 -25.66 -0.68
N ASP A 34 19.56 -25.40 -1.53
CA ASP A 34 19.81 -25.53 -3.00
C ASP A 34 20.30 -24.25 -3.71
N GLY A 35 19.97 -23.04 -3.23
CA GLY A 35 20.46 -21.79 -3.82
C GLY A 35 21.96 -21.54 -3.61
N LYS A 36 22.54 -22.07 -2.53
CA LYS A 36 23.95 -21.89 -2.16
C LYS A 36 24.92 -22.60 -3.11
N LEU A 37 24.43 -23.64 -3.79
CA LEU A 37 25.26 -24.48 -4.66
C LEU A 37 25.56 -23.81 -6.00
N LEU A 38 24.67 -22.94 -6.51
CA LEU A 38 24.84 -22.27 -7.80
C LEU A 38 25.70 -21.00 -7.73
N LEU A 39 25.74 -20.33 -6.56
CA LEU A 39 26.42 -19.06 -6.32
C LEU A 39 27.92 -19.09 -6.63
N LEU A 40 28.62 -20.10 -6.12
CA LEU A 40 30.07 -20.24 -6.34
C LEU A 40 30.40 -21.04 -7.60
N ARG A 41 29.56 -22.01 -7.97
CA ARG A 41 29.90 -23.00 -9.00
C ARG A 41 29.87 -22.40 -10.40
N LEU A 42 28.85 -21.62 -10.77
CA LEU A 42 28.72 -21.13 -12.14
C LEU A 42 29.79 -20.09 -12.53
N PRO A 43 30.08 -19.06 -11.70
CA PRO A 43 31.16 -18.11 -12.02
C PRO A 43 32.53 -18.78 -12.02
N ALA A 44 32.78 -19.69 -11.08
CA ALA A 44 34.03 -20.45 -11.03
C ALA A 44 34.19 -21.39 -12.25
N LEU A 45 33.11 -21.99 -12.75
CA LEU A 45 33.13 -22.77 -14.00
C LEU A 45 33.44 -21.89 -15.21
N GLY A 46 32.84 -20.70 -15.29
CA GLY A 46 33.16 -19.71 -16.32
C GLY A 46 34.63 -19.30 -16.29
N ALA A 47 35.15 -18.95 -15.10
CA ALA A 47 36.54 -18.59 -14.89
C ALA A 47 37.51 -19.74 -15.24
N ALA A 48 37.18 -20.97 -14.82
CA ALA A 48 37.97 -22.17 -15.12
C ALA A 48 38.03 -22.45 -16.61
N TYR A 49 36.88 -22.38 -17.31
CA TYR A 49 36.84 -22.54 -18.77
C TYR A 49 37.62 -21.44 -19.48
N GLY A 50 37.40 -20.18 -19.10
CA GLY A 50 38.09 -19.03 -19.68
C GLY A 50 39.60 -19.13 -19.54
N THR A 51 40.06 -19.55 -18.37
CA THR A 51 41.47 -19.82 -18.07
C THR A 51 42.02 -20.97 -18.91
N ALA A 52 41.32 -22.11 -18.95
CA ALA A 52 41.76 -23.30 -19.66
C ALA A 52 41.88 -23.04 -21.18
N LYS A 53 40.86 -22.41 -21.79
CA LYS A 53 40.86 -22.08 -23.22
C LYS A 53 41.86 -21.01 -23.58
N SER A 54 41.97 -19.95 -22.79
CA SER A 54 43.01 -18.93 -23.06
C SER A 54 44.41 -19.52 -22.91
N GLY A 55 44.61 -20.41 -21.93
CA GLY A 55 45.85 -21.15 -21.70
C GLY A 55 46.31 -21.97 -22.91
N THR A 56 45.39 -22.62 -23.63
CA THR A 56 45.74 -23.33 -24.87
C THR A 56 46.26 -22.40 -25.96
N GLY A 57 45.66 -21.21 -26.08
CA GLY A 57 46.11 -20.17 -27.01
C GLY A 57 47.51 -19.65 -26.65
N ILE A 58 47.76 -19.41 -25.36
CA ILE A 58 49.08 -18.99 -24.84
C ILE A 58 50.14 -20.06 -25.12
N ALA A 59 49.88 -21.32 -24.79
CA ALA A 59 50.84 -22.40 -25.00
C ALA A 59 51.22 -22.54 -26.48
N ALA A 60 50.25 -22.47 -27.39
CA ALA A 60 50.51 -22.51 -28.84
C ALA A 60 51.31 -21.29 -29.31
N MET A 61 50.96 -20.09 -28.86
CA MET A 61 51.67 -18.86 -29.21
C MET A 61 53.10 -18.86 -28.68
N SER A 62 53.34 -19.40 -27.48
CA SER A 62 54.64 -19.39 -26.79
C SER A 62 55.72 -20.17 -27.55
N VAL A 63 55.32 -21.17 -28.34
CA VAL A 63 56.22 -21.91 -29.23
C VAL A 63 56.67 -21.04 -30.40
N MET A 64 55.81 -20.13 -30.88
CA MET A 64 56.09 -19.26 -32.02
C MET A 64 56.76 -17.94 -31.62
N ARG A 65 56.38 -17.36 -30.48
CA ARG A 65 56.73 -16.00 -30.01
C ARG A 65 56.88 -15.97 -28.48
N PRO A 66 57.91 -16.63 -27.89
CA PRO A 66 58.08 -16.71 -26.44
C PRO A 66 58.18 -15.34 -25.75
N GLU A 67 58.61 -14.30 -26.47
CA GLU A 67 58.69 -12.92 -25.98
C GLU A 67 57.33 -12.29 -25.68
N LEU A 68 56.22 -12.84 -26.20
CA LEU A 68 54.87 -12.30 -26.01
C LEU A 68 54.10 -12.95 -24.84
N ILE A 69 54.66 -13.97 -24.17
CA ILE A 69 54.00 -14.72 -23.08
C ILE A 69 53.38 -13.80 -22.04
N MET A 70 54.13 -12.81 -21.55
CA MET A 70 53.66 -11.91 -20.50
C MET A 70 52.45 -11.08 -20.93
N LYS A 71 52.40 -10.64 -22.20
CA LYS A 71 51.26 -9.89 -22.75
C LYS A 71 50.04 -10.78 -22.96
N SER A 72 50.25 -12.06 -23.22
CA SER A 72 49.17 -13.01 -23.51
C SER A 72 48.51 -13.60 -22.27
N ILE A 73 48.99 -13.27 -21.06
CA ILE A 73 48.36 -13.68 -19.78
C ILE A 73 47.06 -12.91 -19.49
N ILE A 74 46.84 -11.75 -20.10
CA ILE A 74 45.68 -10.87 -19.82
C ILE A 74 44.32 -11.59 -19.85
N PRO A 75 43.96 -12.41 -20.87
CA PRO A 75 42.68 -13.12 -20.88
C PRO A 75 42.50 -14.09 -19.71
N VAL A 76 43.59 -14.71 -19.22
CA VAL A 76 43.55 -15.61 -18.06
C VAL A 76 43.27 -14.82 -16.77
N VAL A 77 43.91 -13.66 -16.61
CA VAL A 77 43.66 -12.77 -15.46
C VAL A 77 42.21 -12.30 -15.45
N MET A 78 41.69 -11.83 -16.61
CA MET A 78 40.31 -11.38 -16.73
C MET A 78 39.30 -12.50 -16.48
N ALA A 79 39.57 -13.72 -16.94
CA ALA A 79 38.74 -14.89 -16.61
C ALA A 79 38.73 -15.17 -15.10
N GLY A 80 39.87 -15.03 -14.42
CA GLY A 80 40.01 -15.23 -12.98
C GLY A 80 39.18 -14.26 -12.13
N ILE A 81 39.07 -12.99 -12.56
CA ILE A 81 38.29 -11.95 -11.86
C ILE A 81 36.81 -12.34 -11.75
N ILE A 82 36.25 -13.05 -12.73
CA ILE A 82 34.83 -13.47 -12.72
C ILE A 82 34.50 -14.36 -11.51
N ALA A 83 35.43 -15.20 -11.07
CA ALA A 83 35.22 -16.04 -9.87
C ALA A 83 35.08 -15.19 -8.60
N ILE A 84 35.73 -14.02 -8.55
CA ILE A 84 35.65 -13.08 -7.43
C ILE A 84 34.23 -12.50 -7.30
N TYR A 85 33.55 -12.23 -8.42
CA TYR A 85 32.17 -11.73 -8.39
C TYR A 85 31.22 -12.69 -7.66
N GLY A 86 31.32 -14.00 -7.97
CA GLY A 86 30.55 -15.03 -7.28
C GLY A 86 30.89 -15.14 -5.79
N LEU A 87 32.17 -14.99 -5.44
CA LEU A 87 32.63 -15.00 -4.04
C LEU A 87 32.07 -13.82 -3.24
N VAL A 88 32.12 -12.60 -3.80
CA VAL A 88 31.61 -11.39 -3.13
C VAL A 88 30.13 -11.54 -2.79
N VAL A 89 29.30 -11.95 -3.75
CA VAL A 89 27.86 -12.15 -3.53
C VAL A 89 27.61 -13.29 -2.53
N ALA A 90 28.39 -14.38 -2.58
CA ALA A 90 28.26 -15.47 -1.63
C ALA A 90 28.56 -15.04 -0.18
N VAL A 91 29.57 -14.19 0.03
CA VAL A 91 29.89 -13.62 1.35
C VAL A 91 28.78 -12.69 1.84
N LEU A 92 28.25 -11.81 0.97
CA LEU A 92 27.13 -10.92 1.32
C LEU A 92 25.90 -11.71 1.75
N ILE A 93 25.51 -12.72 0.98
CA ILE A 93 24.38 -13.60 1.32
C ILE A 93 24.66 -14.37 2.62
N ALA A 94 25.89 -14.88 2.80
CA ALA A 94 26.25 -15.60 4.02
C ALA A 94 26.11 -14.74 5.29
N ASN A 95 26.50 -13.47 5.22
CA ASN A 95 26.36 -12.52 6.32
C ASN A 95 24.90 -12.08 6.54
N ALA A 96 24.03 -12.21 5.55
CA ALA A 96 22.61 -11.88 5.65
C ALA A 96 21.73 -13.07 6.10
N LEU A 97 22.31 -14.23 6.41
CA LEU A 97 21.56 -15.40 6.85
C LEU A 97 21.06 -15.24 8.29
N SER A 98 19.75 -15.01 8.43
CA SER A 98 19.04 -15.16 9.70
C SER A 98 18.33 -16.53 9.78
N PRO A 99 18.01 -17.01 11.00
CA PRO A 99 17.15 -18.18 11.19
C PRO A 99 15.77 -18.00 10.53
N SER A 100 15.16 -16.81 10.66
CA SER A 100 13.83 -16.40 10.18
C SER A 100 13.84 -15.81 8.75
N ILE A 101 14.41 -16.51 7.75
CA ILE A 101 14.35 -15.94 6.40
C ILE A 101 12.94 -16.12 5.81
N THR A 102 12.37 -15.06 5.28
CA THR A 102 11.09 -15.12 4.56
C THR A 102 11.25 -15.84 3.22
N LEU A 103 10.15 -16.36 2.67
CA LEU A 103 10.14 -17.00 1.35
C LEU A 103 10.57 -16.00 0.26
N PHE A 104 10.12 -14.74 0.37
CA PHE A 104 10.52 -13.66 -0.53
C PHE A 104 12.03 -13.38 -0.48
N LYS A 105 12.61 -13.21 0.72
CA LYS A 105 14.07 -13.05 0.90
C LYS A 105 14.84 -14.26 0.31
N SER A 106 14.28 -15.47 0.38
CA SER A 106 14.89 -16.67 -0.23
C SER A 106 14.89 -16.61 -1.76
N PHE A 107 13.81 -16.15 -2.39
CA PHE A 107 13.75 -15.95 -3.84
C PHE A 107 14.67 -14.81 -4.31
N LEU A 108 14.78 -13.72 -3.54
CA LEU A 108 15.75 -12.64 -3.79
C LEU A 108 17.19 -13.14 -3.80
N GLN A 109 17.58 -13.90 -2.78
CA GLN A 109 18.92 -14.49 -2.71
C GLN A 109 19.19 -15.50 -3.83
N LEU A 110 18.18 -16.28 -4.23
CA LEU A 110 18.28 -17.17 -5.39
C LEU A 110 18.44 -16.39 -6.70
N GLY A 111 17.65 -15.33 -6.89
CA GLY A 111 17.70 -14.44 -8.05
C GLY A 111 19.05 -13.73 -8.17
N ALA A 112 19.56 -13.19 -7.06
CA ALA A 112 20.90 -12.61 -6.98
C ALA A 112 21.97 -13.64 -7.39
N GLY A 113 21.85 -14.88 -6.92
CA GLY A 113 22.78 -15.94 -7.26
C GLY A 113 22.74 -16.43 -8.70
N LEU A 114 21.55 -16.53 -9.28
CA LEU A 114 21.38 -16.88 -10.70
C LEU A 114 21.90 -15.76 -11.61
N SER A 115 21.67 -14.50 -11.25
CA SER A 115 22.14 -13.33 -12.00
C SER A 115 23.67 -13.32 -12.12
N VAL A 116 24.40 -13.35 -11.00
CA VAL A 116 25.88 -13.38 -11.01
C VAL A 116 26.42 -14.71 -11.58
N GLY A 117 25.71 -15.81 -11.33
CA GLY A 117 26.09 -17.16 -11.77
C GLY A 117 26.12 -17.30 -13.29
N LEU A 118 24.99 -17.05 -13.94
CA LEU A 118 24.82 -17.24 -15.39
C LEU A 118 25.61 -16.22 -16.20
N SER A 119 25.63 -14.96 -15.75
CA SER A 119 26.44 -13.90 -16.37
C SER A 119 27.94 -14.20 -16.29
N GLY A 120 28.42 -14.66 -15.13
CA GLY A 120 29.81 -15.06 -14.94
C GLY A 120 30.20 -16.26 -15.83
N LEU A 121 29.34 -17.26 -15.93
CA LEU A 121 29.56 -18.40 -16.83
C LEU A 121 29.69 -17.93 -18.29
N ALA A 122 28.76 -17.09 -18.76
CA ALA A 122 28.75 -16.57 -20.12
C ALA A 122 29.98 -15.69 -20.41
N ALA A 123 30.34 -14.80 -19.50
CA ALA A 123 31.52 -13.94 -19.60
C ALA A 123 32.80 -14.78 -19.68
N GLY A 124 32.94 -15.79 -18.81
CA GLY A 124 34.11 -16.67 -18.81
C GLY A 124 34.24 -17.50 -20.09
N PHE A 125 33.11 -17.94 -20.65
CA PHE A 125 33.07 -18.62 -21.95
C PHE A 125 33.53 -17.71 -23.10
N ALA A 126 33.02 -16.48 -23.15
CA ALA A 126 33.40 -15.48 -24.14
C ALA A 126 34.89 -15.12 -24.04
N ILE A 127 35.39 -14.86 -22.82
CA ILE A 127 36.81 -14.59 -22.56
C ILE A 127 37.67 -15.76 -23.02
N GLY A 128 37.28 -17.00 -22.75
CA GLY A 128 38.02 -18.18 -23.18
C GLY A 128 38.19 -18.28 -24.69
N ILE A 129 37.11 -18.09 -25.45
CA ILE A 129 37.14 -18.15 -26.93
C ILE A 129 37.97 -16.99 -27.50
N VAL A 130 37.73 -15.78 -27.01
CA VAL A 130 38.42 -14.57 -27.48
C VAL A 130 39.90 -14.61 -27.10
N GLY A 131 40.24 -15.09 -25.91
CA GLY A 131 41.61 -15.26 -25.45
C GLY A 131 42.36 -16.28 -26.30
N ASP A 132 41.76 -17.44 -26.56
CA ASP A 132 42.36 -18.50 -27.37
C ASP A 132 42.62 -18.04 -28.83
N ALA A 133 41.63 -17.43 -29.47
CA ALA A 133 41.75 -16.92 -30.84
C ALA A 133 42.62 -15.66 -30.93
N GLY A 134 42.43 -14.71 -30.00
CA GLY A 134 43.10 -13.42 -29.97
C GLY A 134 44.59 -13.51 -29.68
N VAL A 135 45.00 -14.40 -28.77
CA VAL A 135 46.42 -14.63 -28.46
C VAL A 135 47.14 -15.24 -29.67
N ARG A 136 46.54 -16.23 -30.34
CA ARG A 136 47.10 -16.81 -31.57
C ARG A 136 47.11 -15.80 -32.73
N GLY A 137 46.05 -15.02 -32.89
CA GLY A 137 46.00 -13.97 -33.91
C GLY A 137 47.06 -12.88 -33.68
N THR A 138 47.28 -12.49 -32.42
CA THR A 138 48.33 -11.51 -32.06
C THR A 138 49.74 -12.05 -32.37
N ALA A 139 49.95 -13.37 -32.23
CA ALA A 139 51.21 -14.01 -32.60
C ALA A 139 51.56 -13.85 -34.08
N GLN A 140 50.54 -13.87 -34.94
CA GLN A 140 50.68 -13.72 -36.38
C GLN A 140 50.74 -12.23 -36.79
N GLN A 141 49.89 -11.41 -36.18
CA GLN A 141 49.78 -9.98 -36.47
C GLN A 141 49.70 -9.18 -35.16
N PRO A 142 50.82 -8.61 -34.67
CA PRO A 142 50.88 -7.91 -33.38
C PRO A 142 49.89 -6.74 -33.22
N ARG A 143 49.45 -6.14 -34.33
CA ARG A 143 48.45 -5.05 -34.32
C ARG A 143 47.07 -5.50 -33.80
N LEU A 144 46.78 -6.80 -33.82
CA LEU A 144 45.51 -7.34 -33.30
C LEU A 144 45.42 -7.34 -31.77
N PHE A 145 46.53 -7.08 -31.07
CA PHE A 145 46.57 -7.05 -29.61
C PHE A 145 45.53 -6.09 -29.02
N VAL A 146 45.45 -4.86 -29.54
CA VAL A 146 44.49 -3.85 -29.04
C VAL A 146 43.04 -4.30 -29.28
N GLY A 147 42.76 -4.88 -30.45
CA GLY A 147 41.43 -5.39 -30.78
C GLY A 147 41.00 -6.53 -29.86
N MET A 148 41.91 -7.46 -29.53
CA MET A 148 41.65 -8.53 -28.56
C MET A 148 41.29 -7.95 -27.19
N ILE A 149 42.05 -6.97 -26.69
CA ILE A 149 41.80 -6.35 -25.38
C ILE A 149 40.42 -5.68 -25.33
N LEU A 150 40.04 -4.93 -26.37
CA LEU A 150 38.72 -4.29 -26.43
C LEU A 150 37.59 -5.33 -26.36
N ILE A 151 37.71 -6.45 -27.08
CA ILE A 151 36.70 -7.51 -27.04
C ILE A 151 36.64 -8.16 -25.65
N LEU A 152 37.79 -8.39 -25.01
CA LEU A 152 37.84 -8.95 -23.65
C LEU A 152 37.17 -8.05 -22.62
N ILE A 153 37.34 -6.72 -22.72
CA ILE A 153 36.66 -5.76 -21.85
C ILE A 153 35.13 -5.89 -21.99
N PHE A 154 34.62 -5.92 -23.23
CA PHE A 154 33.18 -6.10 -23.45
C PHE A 154 32.66 -7.46 -22.97
N ALA A 155 33.46 -8.53 -23.10
CA ALA A 155 33.12 -9.85 -22.59
C ALA A 155 33.05 -9.88 -21.06
N GLU A 156 33.95 -9.17 -20.38
CA GLU A 156 33.99 -9.07 -18.91
C GLU A 156 32.82 -8.26 -18.35
N VAL A 157 32.45 -7.16 -19.02
CA VAL A 157 31.34 -6.28 -18.59
C VAL A 157 30.01 -7.05 -18.44
N LEU A 158 29.81 -8.12 -19.20
CA LEU A 158 28.65 -9.01 -19.04
C LEU A 158 28.58 -9.63 -17.64
N GLY A 159 29.72 -10.06 -17.08
CA GLY A 159 29.82 -10.57 -15.72
C GLY A 159 29.62 -9.47 -14.67
N LEU A 160 30.11 -8.26 -14.96
CA LEU A 160 29.93 -7.09 -14.09
C LEU A 160 28.45 -6.70 -13.93
N TYR A 161 27.65 -6.74 -15.01
CA TYR A 161 26.22 -6.46 -14.91
C TYR A 161 25.48 -7.43 -13.99
N GLY A 162 25.82 -8.73 -14.05
CA GLY A 162 25.24 -9.71 -13.14
C GLY A 162 25.61 -9.48 -11.68
N LEU A 163 26.85 -9.04 -11.42
CA LEU A 163 27.27 -8.61 -10.09
C LEU A 163 26.46 -7.40 -9.60
N ILE A 164 26.33 -6.35 -10.41
CA ILE A 164 25.60 -5.13 -10.03
C ILE A 164 24.14 -5.47 -9.69
N VAL A 165 23.46 -6.26 -10.53
CA VAL A 165 22.09 -6.71 -10.25
C VAL A 165 22.03 -7.54 -8.97
N ALA A 166 22.97 -8.45 -8.76
CA ALA A 166 23.02 -9.25 -7.54
C ALA A 166 23.23 -8.40 -6.27
N LEU A 167 24.02 -7.33 -6.36
CA LEU A 167 24.22 -6.38 -5.27
C LEU A 167 22.93 -5.61 -4.96
N ILE A 168 22.24 -5.09 -5.99
CA ILE A 168 20.95 -4.38 -5.83
C ILE A 168 19.89 -5.31 -5.21
N LEU A 169 19.84 -6.58 -5.62
CA LEU A 169 18.93 -7.56 -5.02
C LEU A 169 19.33 -7.98 -3.60
N SER A 170 20.56 -7.65 -3.16
CA SER A 170 21.07 -8.02 -1.83
C SER A 170 21.18 -6.83 -0.87
N THR A 171 20.98 -5.60 -1.35
CA THR A 171 20.96 -4.40 -0.49
C THR A 171 19.72 -4.41 0.39
N LYS A 172 19.92 -4.16 1.68
CA LYS A 172 18.86 -4.03 2.67
C LYS A 172 18.14 -2.70 2.42
N GLU A 173 16.82 -2.74 2.31
CA GLU A 173 16.02 -1.52 2.36
C GLU A 173 15.67 -1.24 3.82
N ASP A 174 16.01 -0.03 4.27
CA ASP A 174 15.65 0.51 5.57
C ASP A 174 14.74 1.72 5.34
N LEU A 175 13.75 1.91 6.22
CA LEU A 175 12.84 3.05 6.13
C LEU A 175 13.41 4.20 6.95
N TRP A 176 13.82 5.27 6.27
CA TRP A 176 14.39 6.45 6.92
C TRP A 176 13.31 7.47 7.20
N VAL A 177 13.26 7.98 8.43
CA VAL A 177 12.29 8.99 8.85
C VAL A 177 13.00 10.16 9.53
N ARG A 178 12.65 11.38 9.10
CA ARG A 178 13.15 12.62 9.69
C ARG A 178 12.04 13.65 9.73
N GLU A 179 11.86 14.31 10.88
CA GLU A 179 10.88 15.39 11.06
C GLU A 179 9.45 14.99 10.62
N GLY A 180 9.07 13.76 10.94
CA GLY A 180 7.76 13.21 10.62
C GLY A 180 7.52 12.85 9.15
N LYS A 181 8.58 12.80 8.34
CA LYS A 181 8.51 12.47 6.91
C LYS A 181 9.45 11.35 6.53
N ILE A 182 9.08 10.62 5.47
CA ILE A 182 9.90 9.59 4.87
C ILE A 182 11.04 10.25 4.08
N LEU A 183 12.27 9.94 4.44
CA LEU A 183 13.48 10.53 3.89
C LEU A 183 14.05 9.66 2.76
N ASN A 184 14.59 10.30 1.71
CA ASN A 184 15.45 9.61 0.76
C ASN A 184 16.84 9.37 1.38
N PRO A 185 17.26 8.12 1.62
CA PRO A 185 18.55 7.81 2.23
C PRO A 185 19.75 8.29 1.41
N GLU A 186 19.61 8.45 0.08
CA GLU A 186 20.70 8.93 -0.77
C GLU A 186 21.16 10.33 -0.37
N LYS A 187 20.21 11.25 -0.10
CA LYS A 187 20.53 12.61 0.33
C LYS A 187 21.29 12.59 1.65
N LEU A 188 20.83 11.78 2.60
CA LEU A 188 21.47 11.66 3.90
C LEU A 188 22.89 11.09 3.78
N PHE A 189 23.07 10.05 2.98
CA PHE A 189 24.35 9.35 2.86
C PHE A 189 25.39 10.13 2.05
N PHE A 190 24.99 10.66 0.88
CA PHE A 190 25.93 11.31 -0.04
C PHE A 190 26.17 12.80 0.27
N ASP A 191 25.12 13.54 0.64
CA ASP A 191 25.22 14.99 0.84
C ASP A 191 25.55 15.31 2.30
N GLU A 192 24.79 14.73 3.23
CA GLU A 192 24.86 15.09 4.65
C GLU A 192 25.87 14.22 5.44
N LYS A 193 26.18 13.02 4.94
CA LYS A 193 26.99 11.99 5.63
C LYS A 193 26.49 11.69 7.04
N GLY A 194 25.17 11.74 7.23
CA GLY A 194 24.51 11.49 8.50
C GLY A 194 24.32 9.99 8.78
N SER A 195 24.09 9.67 10.06
CA SER A 195 23.62 8.37 10.53
C SER A 195 22.30 8.55 11.28
N ALA A 196 21.54 7.48 11.46
CA ALA A 196 20.34 7.56 12.30
C ALA A 196 20.71 7.77 13.77
N ASP A 197 19.80 8.41 14.50
CA ASP A 197 19.89 8.51 15.96
C ASP A 197 19.35 7.23 16.62
N ILE A 198 18.35 6.60 16.00
CA ILE A 198 17.67 5.41 16.51
C ILE A 198 17.45 4.40 15.38
N GLN A 199 17.73 3.14 15.70
CA GLN A 199 17.43 1.98 14.88
C GLN A 199 16.38 1.11 15.55
N VAL A 200 15.23 0.92 14.89
CA VAL A 200 14.20 -0.01 15.32
C VAL A 200 14.23 -1.22 14.41
N ASP A 201 14.52 -2.40 14.95
CA ASP A 201 14.46 -3.66 14.21
C ASP A 201 13.00 -4.01 13.91
N CYS A 202 12.69 -4.18 12.62
CA CYS A 202 11.34 -4.54 12.17
C CYS A 202 10.99 -6.00 12.47
N LYS A 203 11.91 -6.85 12.92
CA LYS A 203 11.67 -8.27 13.26
C LYS A 203 10.94 -9.06 12.16
N ASP A 204 11.32 -8.79 10.90
CA ASP A 204 10.70 -9.35 9.68
C ASP A 204 9.22 -8.96 9.47
N SER A 205 8.68 -7.95 10.17
CA SER A 205 7.35 -7.40 9.93
C SER A 205 7.21 -6.75 8.55
N ILE A 206 5.99 -6.77 8.04
CA ILE A 206 5.57 -6.00 6.86
C ILE A 206 5.39 -4.54 7.29
N ILE A 207 5.99 -3.61 6.55
CA ILE A 207 5.71 -2.18 6.71
C ILE A 207 4.74 -1.74 5.62
N ALA A 208 3.64 -1.12 6.03
CA ALA A 208 2.61 -0.63 5.11
C ALA A 208 2.28 0.83 5.44
N PRO A 209 1.85 1.65 4.46
CA PRO A 209 1.27 2.95 4.79
C PRO A 209 0.10 2.79 5.77
N GLY A 210 -0.04 3.76 6.67
CA GLY A 210 -1.17 3.82 7.61
C GLY A 210 -2.51 3.75 6.90
N PHE A 211 -3.48 3.03 7.46
CA PHE A 211 -4.80 2.93 6.86
C PHE A 211 -5.57 4.25 6.96
N ILE A 212 -6.41 4.49 5.97
CA ILE A 212 -7.27 5.67 5.86
C ILE A 212 -8.72 5.21 5.75
N ASP A 213 -9.54 5.52 6.75
CA ASP A 213 -10.96 5.18 6.74
C ASP A 213 -11.81 6.39 6.35
N VAL A 214 -12.36 6.37 5.13
CA VAL A 214 -13.15 7.49 4.60
C VAL A 214 -14.64 7.41 4.91
N GLN A 215 -15.10 6.33 5.55
CA GLN A 215 -16.48 6.18 5.99
C GLN A 215 -16.55 5.42 7.31
N ILE A 216 -16.62 6.17 8.41
CA ILE A 216 -16.81 5.68 9.78
C ILE A 216 -17.79 6.59 10.52
N ASN A 217 -18.90 6.03 10.97
CA ASN A 217 -20.04 6.77 11.55
C ASN A 217 -19.88 6.93 13.07
N GLY A 218 -19.04 6.09 13.67
CA GLY A 218 -18.70 6.14 15.08
C GLY A 218 -17.92 4.92 15.54
N GLY A 219 -17.77 4.79 16.84
CA GLY A 219 -17.14 3.64 17.48
C GLY A 219 -17.04 3.83 18.99
N PHE A 220 -16.82 2.74 19.72
CA PHE A 220 -16.58 2.73 21.16
C PHE A 220 -17.66 3.46 21.97
N GLY A 221 -18.92 3.32 21.54
CA GLY A 221 -20.10 3.97 22.15
C GLY A 221 -20.37 5.40 21.66
N VAL A 222 -19.53 5.96 20.79
CA VAL A 222 -19.68 7.32 20.24
C VAL A 222 -20.31 7.24 18.85
N ASP A 223 -21.34 8.05 18.61
CA ASP A 223 -22.00 8.25 17.32
C ASP A 223 -21.79 9.69 16.86
N PHE A 224 -21.21 9.89 15.68
CA PHE A 224 -20.89 11.23 15.18
C PHE A 224 -22.11 12.04 14.71
N SER A 225 -23.26 11.38 14.54
CA SER A 225 -24.53 12.04 14.21
C SER A 225 -25.34 12.45 15.46
N LEU A 226 -24.78 12.30 16.67
CA LEU A 226 -25.39 12.79 17.90
C LEU A 226 -24.73 14.09 18.35
N ALA A 227 -25.53 15.16 18.40
CA ALA A 227 -25.11 16.43 18.95
C ALA A 227 -25.12 16.38 20.49
N THR A 228 -23.96 16.14 21.08
CA THR A 228 -23.75 16.15 22.53
C THR A 228 -22.81 17.28 22.94
N ASP A 229 -22.85 17.68 24.22
CA ASP A 229 -21.94 18.70 24.77
C ASP A 229 -20.48 18.22 24.80
N ASP A 230 -20.25 16.90 24.76
CA ASP A 230 -18.95 16.24 24.81
C ASP A 230 -18.48 15.69 23.44
N PHE A 231 -19.10 16.13 22.33
CA PHE A 231 -18.82 15.63 20.98
C PHE A 231 -17.32 15.57 20.65
N LYS A 232 -16.56 16.62 21.00
CA LYS A 232 -15.11 16.68 20.77
C LYS A 232 -14.35 15.57 21.52
N SER A 233 -14.72 15.30 22.77
CA SER A 233 -14.12 14.21 23.55
C SER A 233 -14.48 12.84 22.94
N GLY A 234 -15.69 12.71 22.40
CA GLY A 234 -16.14 11.50 21.72
C GLY A 234 -15.33 11.21 20.45
N ILE A 235 -15.16 12.20 19.56
CA ILE A 235 -14.33 12.03 18.35
C ILE A 235 -12.86 11.78 18.68
N ASP A 236 -12.34 12.42 19.74
CA ASP A 236 -10.98 12.18 20.21
C ASP A 236 -10.81 10.74 20.73
N LEU A 237 -11.79 10.21 21.48
CA LEU A 237 -11.82 8.81 21.93
C LEU A 237 -11.77 7.84 20.75
N VAL A 238 -12.62 8.03 19.73
CA VAL A 238 -12.62 7.17 18.54
C VAL A 238 -11.27 7.27 17.83
N SER A 239 -10.74 8.49 17.65
CA SER A 239 -9.46 8.71 16.98
C SER A 239 -8.28 8.00 17.68
N GLN A 240 -8.31 7.87 19.01
CA GLN A 240 -7.31 7.13 19.76
C GLN A 240 -7.48 5.62 19.61
N LYS A 241 -8.72 5.15 19.71
CA LYS A 241 -9.00 3.71 19.75
C LYS A 241 -8.85 3.03 18.39
N ILE A 242 -9.03 3.75 17.27
CA ILE A 242 -8.82 3.17 15.94
C ILE A 242 -7.35 2.97 15.56
N LEU A 243 -6.41 3.53 16.33
CA LEU A 243 -4.96 3.32 16.12
C LEU A 243 -4.57 1.84 16.25
N SER A 244 -5.23 1.09 17.16
CA SER A 244 -5.00 -0.36 17.32
C SER A 244 -5.47 -1.20 16.14
N HIS A 245 -6.23 -0.59 15.24
CA HIS A 245 -6.75 -1.20 14.01
C HIS A 245 -6.03 -0.69 12.77
N GLY A 246 -4.87 -0.03 12.95
CA GLY A 246 -4.00 0.47 11.89
C GLY A 246 -4.51 1.74 11.19
N VAL A 247 -5.59 2.37 11.67
CA VAL A 247 -6.12 3.60 11.07
C VAL A 247 -5.34 4.79 11.61
N THR A 248 -4.59 5.45 10.72
CA THR A 248 -3.78 6.64 11.05
C THR A 248 -4.50 7.94 10.69
N SER A 249 -5.50 7.88 9.82
CA SER A 249 -6.32 9.02 9.41
C SER A 249 -7.73 8.57 9.05
N PHE A 250 -8.74 9.40 9.30
CA PHE A 250 -10.13 9.05 8.98
C PHE A 250 -10.99 10.27 8.66
N CYS A 251 -12.15 10.00 8.07
CA CYS A 251 -13.23 10.97 7.87
C CYS A 251 -14.42 10.61 8.77
N PRO A 252 -14.71 11.38 9.84
CA PRO A 252 -15.93 11.18 10.62
C PRO A 252 -17.16 11.37 9.71
N THR A 253 -18.00 10.35 9.65
CA THR A 253 -19.21 10.34 8.83
C THR A 253 -20.42 10.76 9.66
N LEU A 254 -21.14 11.76 9.17
CA LEU A 254 -22.46 12.12 9.70
C LEU A 254 -23.52 11.62 8.72
N VAL A 255 -24.41 10.76 9.19
CA VAL A 255 -25.59 10.33 8.44
C VAL A 255 -26.72 11.35 8.52
N THR A 256 -27.69 11.25 7.60
CA THR A 256 -28.95 12.03 7.57
C THR A 256 -29.45 12.38 8.97
N SER A 257 -29.33 13.67 9.30
CA SER A 257 -29.74 14.25 10.58
C SER A 257 -30.52 15.55 10.35
N PRO A 258 -31.25 16.06 11.36
CA PRO A 258 -31.85 17.39 11.28
C PRO A 258 -30.78 18.48 11.06
N PRO A 259 -31.09 19.59 10.36
CA PRO A 259 -30.14 20.69 10.15
C PRO A 259 -29.47 21.22 11.43
N SER A 260 -30.19 21.22 12.55
CA SER A 260 -29.65 21.62 13.85
C SER A 260 -28.45 20.79 14.30
N VAL A 261 -28.42 19.50 13.99
CA VAL A 261 -27.29 18.61 14.33
C VAL A 261 -26.06 18.99 13.52
N TYR A 262 -26.19 19.14 12.21
CA TYR A 262 -25.07 19.56 11.35
C TYR A 262 -24.49 20.90 11.80
N HIS A 263 -25.35 21.88 12.09
CA HIS A 263 -24.94 23.21 12.54
C HIS A 263 -24.22 23.20 13.90
N GLN A 264 -24.51 22.21 14.76
CA GLN A 264 -23.84 22.06 16.05
C GLN A 264 -22.54 21.24 15.92
N VAL A 265 -22.53 20.19 15.11
CA VAL A 265 -21.43 19.22 15.04
C VAL A 265 -20.31 19.66 14.09
N LEU A 266 -20.63 20.12 12.88
CA LEU A 266 -19.61 20.42 11.87
C LEU A 266 -18.60 21.50 12.31
N PRO A 267 -19.00 22.58 13.01
CA PRO A 267 -18.03 23.56 13.53
C PRO A 267 -17.06 23.00 14.59
N GLN A 268 -17.40 21.86 15.21
CA GLN A 268 -16.55 21.21 16.21
C GLN A 268 -15.52 20.25 15.59
N ILE A 269 -15.73 19.83 14.33
CA ILE A 269 -14.79 18.97 13.60
C ILE A 269 -13.63 19.82 13.08
N SER A 270 -12.48 19.67 13.73
CA SER A 270 -11.24 20.33 13.33
C SER A 270 -10.37 19.39 12.50
N ILE A 271 -10.15 19.72 11.23
CA ILE A 271 -9.17 19.02 10.38
C ILE A 271 -7.79 19.14 11.04
N ARG A 272 -7.12 18.02 11.26
CA ARG A 272 -5.85 17.96 11.97
C ARG A 272 -5.05 16.71 11.58
N ASN A 273 -3.73 16.82 11.62
CA ASN A 273 -2.86 15.65 11.52
C ASN A 273 -3.00 14.77 12.77
N GLY A 274 -2.72 13.48 12.61
CA GLY A 274 -2.64 12.56 13.74
C GLY A 274 -1.37 12.77 14.56
N GLY A 275 -1.25 12.01 15.64
CA GLY A 275 -0.05 11.92 16.47
C GLY A 275 -0.33 11.11 17.73
N ALA A 276 0.42 11.34 18.79
CA ALA A 276 0.30 10.63 20.07
C ALA A 276 -1.11 10.64 20.70
N HIS A 277 -1.97 11.57 20.29
CA HIS A 277 -3.33 11.72 20.83
C HIS A 277 -4.44 11.12 19.95
N GLY A 278 -4.10 10.48 18.83
CA GLY A 278 -5.08 9.84 17.96
C GLY A 278 -4.79 9.98 16.46
N ALA A 279 -5.57 9.26 15.67
CA ALA A 279 -5.59 9.35 14.21
C ALA A 279 -5.95 10.76 13.72
N GLY A 280 -5.42 11.13 12.56
CA GLY A 280 -5.71 12.40 11.89
C GLY A 280 -7.16 12.48 11.43
N ILE A 281 -7.74 13.68 11.46
CA ILE A 281 -9.08 13.95 10.93
C ILE A 281 -8.88 14.66 9.59
N LEU A 282 -9.25 14.00 8.50
CA LEU A 282 -9.09 14.51 7.13
C LEU A 282 -10.22 15.45 6.69
N GLY A 283 -11.32 15.43 7.44
CA GLY A 283 -12.54 16.20 7.18
C GLY A 283 -13.79 15.33 7.31
N ALA A 284 -14.96 15.94 7.38
CA ALA A 284 -16.22 15.25 7.54
C ALA A 284 -16.68 14.59 6.22
N HIS A 285 -17.31 13.43 6.34
CA HIS A 285 -18.12 12.81 5.30
C HIS A 285 -19.60 13.00 5.64
N LEU A 286 -20.35 13.68 4.78
CA LEU A 286 -21.79 13.87 4.96
C LEU A 286 -22.56 12.85 4.14
N GLU A 287 -23.20 11.89 4.80
CA GLU A 287 -23.97 10.82 4.17
C GLU A 287 -25.48 11.13 4.20
N GLY A 288 -25.96 11.82 3.16
CA GLY A 288 -27.29 12.43 3.16
C GLY A 288 -27.33 13.78 3.91
N PRO A 289 -28.47 14.50 3.92
CA PRO A 289 -29.83 13.97 3.79
C PRO A 289 -30.44 13.99 2.38
N PHE A 290 -29.68 14.40 1.36
CA PHE A 290 -30.10 14.45 -0.04
C PHE A 290 -30.00 13.08 -0.72
N ILE A 291 -30.73 12.11 -0.20
CA ILE A 291 -30.71 10.71 -0.64
C ILE A 291 -32.13 10.20 -0.96
N SER A 292 -32.23 9.08 -1.69
CA SER A 292 -33.50 8.49 -2.07
C SER A 292 -34.26 7.93 -0.88
N LYS A 293 -35.54 8.30 -0.77
CA LYS A 293 -36.45 7.73 0.22
C LYS A 293 -36.61 6.22 0.07
N GLU A 294 -36.58 5.70 -1.16
CA GLU A 294 -36.70 4.25 -1.44
C GLU A 294 -35.47 3.45 -1.00
N LYS A 295 -34.31 4.13 -0.94
CA LYS A 295 -33.03 3.53 -0.57
C LYS A 295 -32.44 4.18 0.68
N LYS A 296 -33.29 4.69 1.57
CA LYS A 296 -32.87 5.35 2.81
C LYS A 296 -32.09 4.44 3.77
N GLY A 297 -32.27 3.12 3.71
CA GLY A 297 -31.66 2.21 4.68
C GLY A 297 -32.00 2.59 6.13
N ALA A 298 -30.97 2.73 6.96
CA ALA A 298 -31.06 3.13 8.36
C ALA A 298 -31.34 4.64 8.57
N HIS A 299 -31.32 5.46 7.51
CA HIS A 299 -31.48 6.91 7.61
C HIS A 299 -32.92 7.30 8.03
N PRO A 300 -33.07 8.29 8.92
CA PRO A 300 -34.37 8.76 9.39
C PRO A 300 -35.13 9.47 8.27
N GLU A 301 -36.26 8.88 7.86
CA GLU A 301 -37.03 9.35 6.70
C GLU A 301 -37.54 10.80 6.84
N HIS A 302 -37.90 11.20 8.06
CA HIS A 302 -38.41 12.54 8.35
C HIS A 302 -37.33 13.63 8.26
N CYS A 303 -36.05 13.26 8.21
CA CYS A 303 -34.93 14.18 8.03
C CYS A 303 -34.46 14.27 6.57
N LEU A 304 -35.05 13.48 5.64
CA LEU A 304 -34.66 13.53 4.24
C LEU A 304 -35.01 14.89 3.62
N CYS A 305 -34.10 15.40 2.81
CA CYS A 305 -34.25 16.69 2.14
C CYS A 305 -34.24 16.52 0.61
N THR A 306 -34.75 17.53 -0.09
CA THR A 306 -34.71 17.63 -1.56
C THR A 306 -34.19 19.01 -1.95
N PHE A 307 -33.87 19.19 -3.24
CA PHE A 307 -33.51 20.48 -3.80
C PHE A 307 -34.78 21.18 -4.34
N GLU A 308 -35.11 22.37 -3.83
CA GLU A 308 -36.30 23.13 -4.21
C GLU A 308 -35.94 24.32 -5.11
N ALA A 309 -35.68 25.50 -4.52
CA ALA A 309 -35.58 26.77 -5.23
C ALA A 309 -34.13 27.16 -5.58
N GLY A 310 -33.13 26.73 -4.79
CA GLY A 310 -31.72 26.92 -5.07
C GLY A 310 -30.91 25.74 -4.56
N ALA A 311 -30.61 24.76 -5.43
CA ALA A 311 -30.12 23.45 -4.99
C ALA A 311 -28.89 23.53 -4.07
N PHE A 312 -27.94 24.43 -4.37
CA PHE A 312 -26.77 24.63 -3.51
C PHE A 312 -27.09 25.45 -2.25
N GLN A 313 -28.02 26.41 -2.32
CA GLN A 313 -28.49 27.14 -1.13
C GLN A 313 -29.24 26.22 -0.16
N ASP A 314 -30.03 25.29 -0.67
CA ASP A 314 -30.73 24.27 0.14
C ASP A 314 -29.72 23.37 0.86
N LEU A 315 -28.63 23.01 0.18
CA LEU A 315 -27.50 22.28 0.76
C LEU A 315 -26.83 23.08 1.88
N LEU A 316 -26.51 24.35 1.65
CA LEU A 316 -25.90 25.23 2.67
C LEU A 316 -26.85 25.51 3.84
N ALA A 317 -28.16 25.62 3.59
CA ALA A 317 -29.15 25.79 4.65
C ALA A 317 -29.29 24.54 5.54
N THR A 318 -28.97 23.37 4.98
CA THR A 318 -29.01 22.09 5.70
C THR A 318 -27.76 21.84 6.52
N TYR A 319 -26.57 22.03 5.91
CA TYR A 319 -25.30 21.70 6.56
C TYR A 319 -24.64 22.90 7.26
N GLY A 320 -24.96 24.13 6.87
CA GLY A 320 -24.24 25.32 7.31
C GLY A 320 -22.90 25.47 6.56
N SER A 321 -21.81 25.62 7.31
CA SER A 321 -20.47 25.72 6.71
C SER A 321 -19.99 24.37 6.19
N LEU A 322 -19.29 24.39 5.06
CA LEU A 322 -18.66 23.22 4.43
C LEU A 322 -17.14 23.19 4.62
N ASP A 323 -16.57 24.08 5.45
CA ASP A 323 -15.11 24.28 5.55
C ASP A 323 -14.37 23.00 5.97
N CYS A 324 -14.98 22.17 6.81
CA CYS A 324 -14.42 20.90 7.27
C CYS A 324 -14.85 19.70 6.42
N VAL A 325 -15.70 19.89 5.40
CA VAL A 325 -16.33 18.79 4.64
C VAL A 325 -15.42 18.34 3.50
N ARG A 326 -15.20 17.02 3.40
CA ARG A 326 -14.36 16.42 2.37
C ARG A 326 -15.12 15.51 1.42
N ILE A 327 -16.19 14.87 1.90
CA ILE A 327 -17.04 13.97 1.10
C ILE A 327 -18.51 14.30 1.35
N VAL A 328 -19.32 14.29 0.29
CA VAL A 328 -20.78 14.36 0.38
C VAL A 328 -21.38 13.23 -0.44
N THR A 329 -22.14 12.35 0.21
CA THR A 329 -22.95 11.31 -0.45
C THR A 329 -24.35 11.85 -0.73
N LEU A 330 -24.78 11.72 -1.99
CA LEU A 330 -26.13 12.10 -2.43
C LEU A 330 -26.67 11.15 -3.50
N ALA A 331 -27.99 11.20 -3.71
CA ALA A 331 -28.67 10.44 -4.74
C ALA A 331 -28.71 11.24 -6.07
N PRO A 332 -28.03 10.78 -7.14
CA PRO A 332 -27.89 11.54 -8.38
C PRO A 332 -29.20 11.71 -9.16
N GLU A 333 -30.19 10.85 -8.97
CA GLU A 333 -31.51 10.97 -9.60
C GLU A 333 -32.37 12.14 -9.07
N MET A 334 -31.96 12.76 -7.95
CA MET A 334 -32.66 13.92 -7.41
C MET A 334 -32.65 15.08 -8.40
N LYS A 335 -33.79 15.76 -8.51
CA LYS A 335 -33.92 16.93 -9.38
C LYS A 335 -32.89 17.99 -8.96
N ARG A 336 -32.13 18.53 -9.92
CA ARG A 336 -31.07 19.55 -9.71
C ARG A 336 -29.83 19.06 -8.96
N SER A 337 -29.67 17.75 -8.75
CA SER A 337 -28.45 17.18 -8.18
C SER A 337 -27.19 17.63 -8.94
N SER A 338 -27.22 17.65 -10.26
CA SER A 338 -26.08 18.04 -11.11
C SER A 338 -25.53 19.44 -10.81
N GLU A 339 -26.38 20.42 -10.48
CA GLU A 339 -25.96 21.76 -10.05
C GLU A 339 -25.11 21.69 -8.77
N VAL A 340 -25.55 20.87 -7.82
CA VAL A 340 -24.87 20.66 -6.53
C VAL A 340 -23.56 19.89 -6.72
N ILE A 341 -23.56 18.84 -7.53
CA ILE A 341 -22.37 18.04 -7.82
C ILE A 341 -21.26 18.93 -8.39
N GLN A 342 -21.58 19.77 -9.37
CA GLN A 342 -20.61 20.70 -9.96
C GLN A 342 -20.06 21.68 -8.91
N GLU A 343 -20.93 22.23 -8.05
CA GLU A 343 -20.56 23.26 -7.10
C GLU A 343 -19.72 22.73 -5.93
N LEU A 344 -20.00 21.51 -5.46
CA LEU A 344 -19.17 20.77 -4.51
C LEU A 344 -17.80 20.41 -5.13
N THR A 345 -17.80 19.92 -6.38
CA THR A 345 -16.57 19.56 -7.08
C THR A 345 -15.64 20.77 -7.28
N LYS A 346 -16.18 21.94 -7.62
CA LYS A 346 -15.39 23.20 -7.71
C LYS A 346 -14.73 23.60 -6.40
N ARG A 347 -15.31 23.21 -5.26
CA ARG A 347 -14.74 23.41 -3.91
C ARG A 347 -13.73 22.33 -3.52
N GLY A 348 -13.48 21.36 -4.40
CA GLY A 348 -12.62 20.21 -4.10
C GLY A 348 -13.22 19.25 -3.08
N ILE A 349 -14.55 19.26 -2.91
CA ILE A 349 -15.28 18.28 -2.09
C ILE A 349 -15.58 17.07 -2.98
N CYS A 350 -15.23 15.87 -2.52
CA CYS A 350 -15.55 14.64 -3.22
C CYS A 350 -17.07 14.40 -3.16
N VAL A 351 -17.68 14.19 -4.32
CA VAL A 351 -19.08 13.81 -4.41
C VAL A 351 -19.17 12.30 -4.61
N SER A 352 -19.91 11.67 -3.71
CA SER A 352 -20.19 10.24 -3.71
C SER A 352 -21.64 9.96 -4.08
N LEU A 353 -21.86 8.87 -4.82
CA LEU A 353 -23.17 8.39 -5.20
C LEU A 353 -23.58 7.25 -4.26
N GLY A 354 -24.70 7.39 -3.56
CA GLY A 354 -25.17 6.39 -2.60
C GLY A 354 -26.63 6.61 -2.23
N HIS A 355 -27.24 5.60 -1.60
CA HIS A 355 -28.64 5.65 -1.17
C HIS A 355 -29.59 6.09 -2.30
N SER A 356 -29.50 5.42 -3.44
CA SER A 356 -30.01 5.92 -4.71
C SER A 356 -30.73 4.85 -5.52
N VAL A 357 -31.78 5.27 -6.24
CA VAL A 357 -32.47 4.47 -7.26
C VAL A 357 -32.05 4.83 -8.69
N ALA A 358 -30.89 5.46 -8.87
CA ALA A 358 -30.43 5.91 -10.17
C ALA A 358 -30.11 4.75 -11.12
N ASN A 359 -30.54 4.92 -12.37
CA ASN A 359 -30.07 4.10 -13.49
C ASN A 359 -28.63 4.46 -13.89
N LEU A 360 -28.04 3.63 -14.76
CA LEU A 360 -26.69 3.88 -15.25
C LEU A 360 -26.54 5.26 -15.91
N SER A 361 -27.52 5.70 -16.71
CA SER A 361 -27.42 6.98 -17.43
C SER A 361 -27.33 8.19 -16.48
N GLN A 362 -28.12 8.17 -15.40
CA GLN A 362 -28.08 9.22 -14.36
C GLN A 362 -26.77 9.17 -13.57
N ALA A 363 -26.27 7.97 -13.28
CA ALA A 363 -24.99 7.79 -12.61
C ALA A 363 -23.82 8.30 -13.47
N GLU A 364 -23.83 8.02 -14.78
CA GLU A 364 -22.86 8.52 -15.76
C GLU A 364 -22.90 10.04 -15.87
N GLU A 365 -24.11 10.63 -15.92
CA GLU A 365 -24.30 12.08 -15.91
C GLU A 365 -23.72 12.71 -14.63
N ALA A 366 -23.91 12.10 -13.47
CA ALA A 366 -23.33 12.58 -12.22
C ALA A 366 -21.79 12.58 -12.25
N VAL A 367 -21.17 11.55 -12.83
CA VAL A 367 -19.70 11.49 -13.00
C VAL A 367 -19.19 12.51 -14.01
N GLN A 368 -19.94 12.78 -15.09
CA GLN A 368 -19.64 13.86 -16.03
C GLN A 368 -19.60 15.22 -15.31
N HIS A 369 -20.51 15.43 -14.36
CA HIS A 369 -20.61 16.63 -13.55
C HIS A 369 -19.60 16.72 -12.39
N GLY A 370 -18.86 15.65 -12.09
CA GLY A 370 -17.75 15.67 -11.14
C GLY A 370 -17.79 14.61 -10.03
N ALA A 371 -18.83 13.80 -9.93
CA ALA A 371 -18.86 12.69 -8.98
C ALA A 371 -17.71 11.70 -9.24
N THR A 372 -17.06 11.26 -8.17
CA THR A 372 -15.84 10.42 -8.23
C THR A 372 -15.86 9.25 -7.26
N PHE A 373 -16.91 9.11 -6.44
CA PHE A 373 -17.02 8.05 -5.46
C PHE A 373 -18.40 7.37 -5.50
N ILE A 374 -18.45 6.12 -5.06
CA ILE A 374 -19.68 5.36 -4.80
C ILE A 374 -19.62 4.90 -3.35
N THR A 375 -20.63 5.24 -2.57
CA THR A 375 -20.72 4.86 -1.16
C THR A 375 -21.11 3.39 -1.05
N HIS A 376 -20.41 2.63 -0.20
CA HIS A 376 -20.66 1.21 0.13
C HIS A 376 -21.34 0.40 -0.98
N LEU A 377 -20.62 0.16 -2.08
CA LEU A 377 -21.12 -0.49 -3.28
C LEU A 377 -21.97 -1.73 -2.97
N PHE A 378 -23.10 -1.88 -3.67
CA PHE A 378 -24.20 -2.82 -3.48
C PHE A 378 -25.19 -2.46 -2.36
N ASN A 379 -24.77 -1.78 -1.30
CA ASN A 379 -25.66 -1.41 -0.20
C ASN A 379 -26.49 -0.17 -0.58
N ALA A 380 -27.77 -0.15 -0.18
CA ALA A 380 -28.69 0.97 -0.43
C ALA A 380 -28.73 1.49 -1.89
N MET A 381 -28.61 0.61 -2.88
CA MET A 381 -28.74 0.95 -4.31
C MET A 381 -29.64 -0.03 -5.06
N LEU A 382 -29.96 0.25 -6.33
CA LEU A 382 -30.64 -0.75 -7.16
C LEU A 382 -29.77 -2.01 -7.34
N PRO A 383 -30.37 -3.22 -7.28
CA PRO A 383 -29.65 -4.43 -7.63
C PRO A 383 -29.18 -4.37 -9.08
N PHE A 384 -28.03 -4.98 -9.35
CA PHE A 384 -27.52 -5.12 -10.70
C PHE A 384 -28.54 -5.87 -11.60
N HIS A 385 -28.87 -5.27 -12.74
CA HIS A 385 -29.70 -5.89 -13.77
C HIS A 385 -29.02 -5.77 -15.14
N HIS A 386 -29.01 -6.84 -15.94
CA HIS A 386 -28.25 -6.89 -17.21
C HIS A 386 -28.65 -5.84 -18.26
N ARG A 387 -29.92 -5.36 -18.25
CA ARG A 387 -30.38 -4.28 -19.15
C ARG A 387 -30.04 -2.88 -18.65
N ASP A 388 -29.90 -2.73 -17.34
CA ASP A 388 -29.58 -1.47 -16.69
C ASP A 388 -28.88 -1.79 -15.37
N PRO A 389 -27.55 -1.72 -15.35
CA PRO A 389 -26.76 -2.12 -14.19
C PRO A 389 -26.83 -1.09 -13.04
N GLY A 390 -27.54 0.03 -13.22
CA GLY A 390 -27.60 1.11 -12.24
C GLY A 390 -26.22 1.70 -11.94
N ILE A 391 -26.03 2.17 -10.71
CA ILE A 391 -24.76 2.73 -10.22
C ILE A 391 -23.61 1.70 -10.31
N VAL A 392 -23.88 0.40 -10.11
CA VAL A 392 -22.86 -0.66 -10.20
C VAL A 392 -22.22 -0.71 -11.60
N GLY A 393 -22.95 -0.30 -12.64
CA GLY A 393 -22.41 -0.24 -14.00
C GLY A 393 -21.30 0.78 -14.20
N LEU A 394 -21.13 1.75 -13.29
CA LEU A 394 -20.03 2.72 -13.36
C LEU A 394 -18.65 2.07 -13.28
N LEU A 395 -18.53 0.89 -12.66
CA LEU A 395 -17.27 0.17 -12.55
C LEU A 395 -16.64 -0.17 -13.90
N THR A 396 -17.47 -0.30 -14.95
CA THR A 396 -17.04 -0.70 -16.29
C THR A 396 -17.64 0.19 -17.37
N SER A 397 -18.07 1.41 -17.05
CA SER A 397 -18.68 2.33 -18.03
C SER A 397 -17.61 2.95 -18.92
N ASP A 398 -17.84 2.94 -20.24
CA ASP A 398 -17.00 3.61 -21.23
C ASP A 398 -17.27 5.13 -21.31
N LYS A 399 -18.26 5.64 -20.58
CA LYS A 399 -18.62 7.07 -20.57
C LYS A 399 -17.98 7.86 -19.43
N ILE A 400 -17.12 7.22 -18.64
CA ILE A 400 -16.32 7.91 -17.64
C ILE A 400 -15.30 8.81 -18.37
N PRO A 401 -15.20 10.11 -18.05
CA PRO A 401 -14.26 11.01 -18.71
C PRO A 401 -12.80 10.51 -18.61
N ALA A 402 -12.03 10.68 -19.69
CA ALA A 402 -10.62 10.29 -19.72
C ALA A 402 -9.84 11.01 -18.60
N GLY A 403 -9.00 10.25 -17.88
CA GLY A 403 -8.23 10.75 -16.74
C GLY A 403 -9.03 10.89 -15.43
N ARG A 404 -10.32 10.55 -15.41
CA ARG A 404 -11.11 10.43 -14.18
C ARG A 404 -11.24 8.98 -13.77
N ARG A 405 -11.02 8.70 -12.48
CA ARG A 405 -11.28 7.40 -11.87
C ARG A 405 -12.49 7.51 -10.97
N VAL A 406 -13.39 6.52 -11.03
CA VAL A 406 -14.48 6.37 -10.06
C VAL A 406 -14.02 5.38 -9.01
N PHE A 407 -13.87 5.86 -7.78
CA PHE A 407 -13.62 5.00 -6.63
C PHE A 407 -14.94 4.48 -6.07
N TYR A 408 -14.89 3.42 -5.27
CA TYR A 408 -16.06 2.87 -4.61
C TYR A 408 -15.69 2.27 -3.26
N GLY A 409 -16.47 2.60 -2.23
CA GLY A 409 -16.36 2.06 -0.90
C GLY A 409 -16.82 0.61 -0.87
N MET A 410 -16.06 -0.28 -0.25
CA MET A 410 -16.43 -1.67 0.00
C MET A 410 -16.34 -1.99 1.49
N ILE A 411 -17.45 -2.42 2.07
CA ILE A 411 -17.50 -2.99 3.42
C ILE A 411 -17.15 -4.48 3.31
N SER A 412 -15.94 -4.85 3.74
CA SER A 412 -15.40 -6.20 3.64
C SER A 412 -15.40 -6.91 4.98
N ASP A 413 -16.55 -7.03 5.62
CA ASP A 413 -16.72 -7.71 6.92
C ASP A 413 -17.28 -9.14 6.82
N GLY A 414 -17.56 -9.61 5.60
CA GLY A 414 -18.15 -10.92 5.32
C GLY A 414 -19.66 -10.99 5.57
N ILE A 415 -20.28 -9.89 5.99
CA ILE A 415 -21.71 -9.80 6.35
C ILE A 415 -22.44 -8.89 5.36
N HIS A 416 -21.97 -7.65 5.21
CA HIS A 416 -22.60 -6.64 4.34
C HIS A 416 -22.42 -6.97 2.86
N THR A 417 -21.28 -7.59 2.52
CA THR A 417 -20.95 -7.98 1.16
C THR A 417 -20.58 -9.45 1.09
N ASN A 418 -21.32 -10.21 0.27
CA ASN A 418 -20.96 -11.60 0.00
C ASN A 418 -19.57 -11.67 -0.67
N PRO A 419 -18.69 -12.64 -0.30
CA PRO A 419 -17.38 -12.81 -0.92
C PRO A 419 -17.37 -12.88 -2.45
N ALA A 420 -18.43 -13.44 -3.07
CA ALA A 420 -18.57 -13.45 -4.52
C ALA A 420 -18.78 -12.05 -5.10
N ALA A 421 -19.55 -11.20 -4.43
CA ALA A 421 -19.76 -9.82 -4.83
C ALA A 421 -18.48 -8.97 -4.65
N LEU A 422 -17.74 -9.18 -3.55
CA LEU A 422 -16.40 -8.58 -3.35
C LEU A 422 -15.47 -8.90 -4.53
N ARG A 423 -15.40 -10.17 -4.94
CA ARG A 423 -14.58 -10.61 -6.09
C ARG A 423 -15.04 -10.01 -7.41
N ILE A 424 -16.36 -9.89 -7.63
CA ILE A 424 -16.90 -9.29 -8.86
C ILE A 424 -16.47 -7.82 -8.95
N ALA A 425 -16.70 -7.04 -7.88
CA ALA A 425 -16.33 -5.63 -7.85
C ALA A 425 -14.81 -5.44 -8.05
N HIS A 426 -14.01 -6.16 -7.26
CA HIS A 426 -12.55 -6.09 -7.34
C HIS A 426 -12.02 -6.42 -8.74
N ARG A 427 -12.53 -7.49 -9.39
CA ARG A 427 -12.09 -7.87 -10.73
C ARG A 427 -12.56 -6.90 -11.81
N ALA A 428 -13.73 -6.28 -11.63
CA ALA A 428 -14.26 -5.30 -12.56
C ALA A 428 -13.44 -4.00 -12.53
N HIS A 429 -13.10 -3.51 -11.32
CA HIS A 429 -12.37 -2.25 -11.17
C HIS A 429 -11.42 -2.26 -9.96
N PRO A 430 -10.25 -2.92 -10.04
CA PRO A 430 -9.38 -3.11 -8.87
C PRO A 430 -8.80 -1.80 -8.31
N LYS A 431 -8.42 -0.88 -9.19
CA LYS A 431 -7.78 0.41 -8.83
C LYS A 431 -8.74 1.45 -8.24
N GLY A 432 -10.05 1.19 -8.26
CA GLY A 432 -11.07 2.06 -7.67
C GLY A 432 -11.57 1.58 -6.31
N LEU A 433 -11.14 0.40 -5.84
CA LEU A 433 -11.66 -0.19 -4.62
C LEU A 433 -11.08 0.53 -3.39
N VAL A 434 -11.94 1.13 -2.58
CA VAL A 434 -11.59 1.72 -1.29
C VAL A 434 -12.23 0.89 -0.20
N LEU A 435 -11.43 0.30 0.69
CA LEU A 435 -11.97 -0.36 1.87
C LEU A 435 -12.48 0.72 2.84
N VAL A 436 -13.69 0.52 3.34
CA VAL A 436 -14.33 1.34 4.36
C VAL A 436 -14.89 0.43 5.43
N THR A 437 -14.94 0.92 6.66
CA THR A 437 -15.59 0.13 7.73
C THR A 437 -17.10 0.31 7.71
N ASP A 438 -17.58 1.53 7.44
CA ASP A 438 -18.95 1.95 7.77
C ASP A 438 -19.30 1.57 9.23
N ALA A 439 -18.28 1.69 10.10
CA ALA A 439 -18.40 1.31 11.49
C ALA A 439 -19.32 2.28 12.23
N ILE A 440 -20.24 1.73 13.02
CA ILE A 440 -21.13 2.49 13.89
C ILE A 440 -20.62 2.51 15.32
N ALA A 441 -21.29 3.27 16.18
CA ALA A 441 -20.98 3.39 17.61
C ALA A 441 -20.81 2.04 18.35
N GLY A 442 -21.37 0.94 17.82
CA GLY A 442 -21.20 -0.41 18.35
C GLY A 442 -19.78 -1.00 18.20
N MET A 443 -18.95 -0.46 17.31
CA MET A 443 -17.59 -0.97 17.07
C MET A 443 -16.77 -0.94 18.37
N GLY A 444 -16.16 -2.06 18.76
CA GLY A 444 -15.36 -2.17 19.98
C GLY A 444 -16.18 -2.33 21.28
N LEU A 445 -17.52 -2.43 21.20
CA LEU A 445 -18.36 -2.82 22.34
C LEU A 445 -18.44 -4.34 22.46
N ALA A 446 -18.69 -4.83 23.68
CA ALA A 446 -18.92 -6.25 23.93
C ALA A 446 -20.23 -6.73 23.28
N PRO A 447 -20.37 -8.02 22.92
CA PRO A 447 -21.63 -8.58 22.44
C PRO A 447 -22.80 -8.32 23.42
N GLY A 448 -23.98 -8.04 22.88
CA GLY A 448 -25.18 -7.76 23.67
C GLY A 448 -26.05 -6.62 23.11
N ARG A 449 -27.04 -6.20 23.90
CA ARG A 449 -27.94 -5.10 23.54
C ARG A 449 -27.34 -3.77 23.96
N HIS A 450 -27.24 -2.86 23.00
CA HIS A 450 -26.71 -1.50 23.20
C HIS A 450 -27.69 -0.47 22.67
N THR A 451 -27.75 0.68 23.32
CA THR A 451 -28.50 1.84 22.83
C THR A 451 -27.53 2.74 22.09
N LEU A 452 -27.68 2.82 20.76
CA LEU A 452 -26.87 3.67 19.89
C LEU A 452 -27.78 4.76 19.30
N GLY A 453 -27.60 5.99 19.79
CA GLY A 453 -28.49 7.10 19.46
C GLY A 453 -29.94 6.83 19.85
N GLN A 454 -30.85 6.94 18.88
CA GLN A 454 -32.28 6.70 19.08
C GLN A 454 -32.68 5.22 18.88
N GLN A 455 -31.74 4.35 18.51
CA GLN A 455 -32.00 2.96 18.18
C GLN A 455 -31.38 2.02 19.22
N VAL A 456 -32.08 0.94 19.53
CA VAL A 456 -31.50 -0.18 20.29
C VAL A 456 -31.03 -1.21 19.28
N VAL A 457 -29.75 -1.58 19.36
CA VAL A 457 -29.15 -2.61 18.52
C VAL A 457 -28.73 -3.81 19.35
N GLU A 458 -28.57 -4.96 18.70
CA GLU A 458 -28.03 -6.18 19.27
C GLU A 458 -26.80 -6.60 18.48
N ILE A 459 -25.66 -6.68 19.19
CA ILE A 459 -24.36 -7.04 18.64
C ILE A 459 -24.10 -8.53 18.94
N ASP A 460 -23.90 -9.32 17.88
CA ASP A 460 -23.55 -10.74 17.94
C ASP A 460 -22.36 -11.03 17.02
N GLY A 461 -21.17 -11.09 17.61
CA GLY A 461 -19.90 -11.14 16.86
C GLY A 461 -19.69 -9.87 16.05
N LEU A 462 -19.58 -10.01 14.72
CA LEU A 462 -19.50 -8.88 13.78
C LEU A 462 -20.88 -8.42 13.27
N ASN A 463 -21.97 -9.11 13.62
CA ASN A 463 -23.31 -8.72 13.19
C ASN A 463 -23.90 -7.68 14.13
N THR A 464 -24.52 -6.65 13.55
CA THR A 464 -25.32 -5.68 14.32
C THR A 464 -26.71 -5.55 13.73
N TYR A 465 -27.72 -5.88 14.54
CA TYR A 465 -29.13 -5.85 14.13
C TYR A 465 -29.90 -4.78 14.89
N ILE A 466 -30.89 -4.15 14.25
CA ILE A 466 -31.89 -3.37 14.99
C ILE A 466 -32.67 -4.33 15.90
N ALA A 467 -32.69 -4.03 17.20
CA ALA A 467 -33.25 -4.92 18.22
C ALA A 467 -34.71 -5.28 17.91
N GLY A 468 -35.00 -6.58 17.91
CA GLY A 468 -36.32 -7.12 17.56
C GLY A 468 -36.58 -7.27 16.06
N THR A 469 -35.57 -7.04 15.21
CA THR A 469 -35.66 -7.24 13.75
C THR A 469 -34.48 -8.06 13.21
N LYS A 470 -34.48 -8.36 11.91
CA LYS A 470 -33.32 -8.94 11.18
C LYS A 470 -32.60 -7.90 10.30
N THR A 471 -32.93 -6.62 10.44
CA THR A 471 -32.35 -5.56 9.64
C THR A 471 -30.96 -5.23 10.18
N LEU A 472 -29.93 -5.37 9.34
CA LEU A 472 -28.57 -4.94 9.66
C LEU A 472 -28.53 -3.41 9.84
N SER A 473 -27.77 -2.96 10.83
CA SER A 473 -27.56 -1.54 11.12
C SER A 473 -26.07 -1.26 11.27
N GLY A 474 -25.44 -0.82 10.18
CA GLY A 474 -24.00 -0.52 10.11
C GLY A 474 -23.08 -1.71 10.38
N SER A 475 -21.78 -1.49 10.29
CA SER A 475 -20.77 -2.49 10.65
C SER A 475 -20.18 -2.25 12.05
N VAL A 476 -19.63 -3.30 12.64
CA VAL A 476 -18.73 -3.21 13.81
C VAL A 476 -17.34 -3.74 13.47
N ALA A 477 -17.06 -3.92 12.18
CA ALA A 477 -15.77 -4.36 11.69
C ALA A 477 -14.74 -3.24 11.78
N THR A 478 -13.50 -3.66 12.04
CA THR A 478 -12.33 -2.78 12.11
C THR A 478 -11.58 -2.83 10.79
N MET A 479 -10.83 -1.77 10.46
CA MET A 479 -10.14 -1.68 9.16
C MET A 479 -9.17 -2.84 8.92
N ASP A 480 -8.39 -3.24 9.94
CA ASP A 480 -7.49 -4.39 9.85
C ASP A 480 -8.23 -5.71 9.58
N THR A 481 -9.44 -5.87 10.13
CA THR A 481 -10.32 -7.01 9.83
C THR A 481 -10.83 -6.95 8.39
N CYS A 482 -11.22 -5.77 7.91
CA CYS A 482 -11.66 -5.56 6.52
C CYS A 482 -10.55 -5.89 5.51
N VAL A 483 -9.31 -5.49 5.80
CA VAL A 483 -8.12 -5.80 4.99
C VAL A 483 -7.88 -7.31 4.92
N ARG A 484 -7.82 -7.98 6.09
CA ARG A 484 -7.62 -9.44 6.16
C ARG A 484 -8.71 -10.21 5.41
N HIS A 485 -9.98 -9.89 5.68
CA HIS A 485 -11.11 -10.56 5.03
C HIS A 485 -11.15 -10.25 3.53
N PHE A 486 -10.80 -9.04 3.10
CA PHE A 486 -10.73 -8.71 1.67
C PHE A 486 -9.67 -9.56 0.95
N GLN A 487 -8.47 -9.66 1.54
CA GLN A 487 -7.37 -10.48 1.03
C GLN A 487 -7.80 -11.96 0.93
N GLU A 488 -8.39 -12.50 1.99
CA GLU A 488 -8.85 -13.90 2.04
C GLU A 488 -9.98 -14.17 1.03
N ALA A 489 -11.00 -13.32 1.00
CA ALA A 489 -12.19 -13.50 0.16
C ALA A 489 -11.88 -13.38 -1.33
N THR A 490 -10.92 -12.54 -1.70
CA THR A 490 -10.56 -12.29 -3.10
C THR A 490 -9.38 -13.13 -3.60
N GLY A 491 -8.49 -13.53 -2.70
CA GLY A 491 -7.21 -14.12 -3.05
C GLY A 491 -6.27 -13.13 -3.75
N CYS A 492 -6.49 -11.82 -3.58
CA CYS A 492 -5.58 -10.81 -4.11
C CYS A 492 -4.25 -10.81 -3.36
N SER A 493 -3.29 -10.07 -3.91
CA SER A 493 -1.98 -9.91 -3.29
C SER A 493 -2.10 -9.06 -2.01
N ILE A 494 -1.15 -9.21 -1.08
CA ILE A 494 -1.12 -8.41 0.17
C ILE A 494 -1.07 -6.92 -0.16
N GLU A 495 -0.26 -6.55 -1.15
CA GLU A 495 -0.10 -5.20 -1.69
C GLU A 495 -1.46 -4.65 -2.11
N THR A 496 -2.22 -5.41 -2.91
CA THR A 496 -3.53 -4.97 -3.39
C THR A 496 -4.51 -4.70 -2.23
N ALA A 497 -4.50 -5.55 -1.19
CA ALA A 497 -5.35 -5.37 -0.02
C ALA A 497 -4.96 -4.14 0.80
N LEU A 498 -3.66 -3.90 0.98
CA LEU A 498 -3.13 -2.74 1.67
C LEU A 498 -3.35 -1.43 0.88
N GLU A 499 -3.20 -1.44 -0.45
CA GLU A 499 -3.48 -0.30 -1.33
C GLU A 499 -4.95 0.13 -1.20
N ALA A 500 -5.87 -0.83 -1.11
CA ALA A 500 -7.29 -0.56 -0.96
C ALA A 500 -7.65 0.16 0.35
N ALA A 501 -6.85 -0.01 1.42
CA ALA A 501 -7.04 0.67 2.70
C ALA A 501 -6.14 1.89 2.90
N SER A 502 -5.25 2.21 1.95
CA SER A 502 -4.28 3.31 2.11
C SER A 502 -4.13 4.17 0.85
N LEU A 503 -3.53 3.64 -0.21
CA LEU A 503 -3.29 4.36 -1.46
C LEU A 503 -4.59 4.83 -2.12
N HIS A 504 -5.57 3.94 -2.28
CA HIS A 504 -6.83 4.26 -2.96
C HIS A 504 -7.65 5.34 -2.23
N PRO A 505 -7.86 5.29 -0.90
CA PRO A 505 -8.49 6.40 -0.17
C PRO A 505 -7.66 7.70 -0.22
N ALA A 506 -6.33 7.63 -0.23
CA ALA A 506 -5.49 8.82 -0.42
C ALA A 506 -5.66 9.43 -1.82
N GLN A 507 -5.78 8.59 -2.86
CA GLN A 507 -6.06 9.02 -4.23
C GLN A 507 -7.44 9.64 -4.38
N LEU A 508 -8.46 9.02 -3.78
CA LEU A 508 -9.82 9.53 -3.71
C LEU A 508 -9.86 10.96 -3.16
N LEU A 509 -9.12 11.22 -2.08
CA LEU A 509 -9.08 12.52 -1.41
C LEU A 509 -8.06 13.51 -2.02
N GLY A 510 -7.27 13.09 -3.01
CA GLY A 510 -6.22 13.90 -3.62
C GLY A 510 -5.02 14.19 -2.71
N ILE A 511 -4.75 13.32 -1.73
CA ILE A 511 -3.69 13.47 -0.72
C ILE A 511 -2.57 12.42 -0.85
N GLU A 512 -2.51 11.68 -1.96
CA GLU A 512 -1.49 10.63 -2.20
C GLU A 512 -0.04 11.12 -2.11
N HIS A 513 0.19 12.41 -2.34
CA HIS A 513 1.50 13.07 -2.21
C HIS A 513 1.94 13.28 -0.76
N LYS A 514 1.04 13.05 0.21
CA LYS A 514 1.31 13.16 1.66
C LYS A 514 1.04 11.87 2.41
N LYS A 515 -0.02 11.13 2.07
CA LYS A 515 -0.46 9.93 2.81
C LYS A 515 -0.78 8.78 1.86
N GLY A 516 -0.89 7.58 2.42
CA GLY A 516 -1.25 6.37 1.67
C GLY A 516 -0.13 5.78 0.81
N THR A 517 1.10 6.29 0.92
CA THR A 517 2.30 5.75 0.29
C THR A 517 3.50 5.86 1.22
N LEU A 518 4.49 4.99 1.01
CA LEU A 518 5.82 5.10 1.63
C LEU A 518 6.83 5.83 0.73
N ASN A 519 6.35 6.75 -0.12
CA ASN A 519 7.21 7.52 -1.01
C ASN A 519 8.01 8.56 -0.23
N TYR A 520 9.17 8.95 -0.75
CA TYR A 520 9.93 10.05 -0.15
C TYR A 520 9.10 11.34 -0.06
N ASP A 521 9.36 12.10 1.00
CA ASP A 521 8.69 13.35 1.37
C ASP A 521 7.21 13.22 1.81
N SER A 522 6.62 12.02 1.78
CA SER A 522 5.31 11.75 2.39
C SER A 522 5.41 11.74 3.92
N ASP A 523 4.27 11.92 4.58
CA ASP A 523 4.16 11.81 6.03
C ASP A 523 4.50 10.38 6.44
N ALA A 524 5.31 10.23 7.49
CA ALA A 524 5.74 8.93 8.01
C ALA A 524 4.63 8.27 8.86
N ASP A 525 3.49 8.03 8.23
CA ASP A 525 2.35 7.32 8.79
C ASP A 525 2.36 5.89 8.25
N PHE A 526 2.75 4.93 9.08
CA PHE A 526 2.95 3.54 8.66
C PHE A 526 2.64 2.54 9.78
N LEU A 527 2.46 1.29 9.39
CA LEU A 527 2.12 0.18 10.26
C LEU A 527 3.23 -0.86 10.22
N MET A 528 3.43 -1.54 11.34
CA MET A 528 4.10 -2.84 11.38
C MET A 528 3.06 -3.93 11.45
N LEU A 529 3.05 -4.84 10.47
CA LEU A 529 2.13 -5.96 10.40
C LEU A 529 2.91 -7.28 10.42
N ASN A 530 2.32 -8.34 10.95
CA ASN A 530 2.84 -9.69 10.74
C ASN A 530 2.42 -10.26 9.36
N ASP A 531 2.91 -11.44 9.00
CA ASP A 531 2.58 -12.12 7.73
C ASP A 531 1.08 -12.41 7.54
N SER A 532 0.30 -12.42 8.62
CA SER A 532 -1.15 -12.59 8.61
C SER A 532 -1.92 -11.26 8.64
N LEU A 533 -1.22 -10.14 8.45
CA LEU A 533 -1.75 -8.77 8.44
C LEU A 533 -2.43 -8.35 9.76
N TYR A 534 -1.95 -8.87 10.90
CA TYR A 534 -2.30 -8.32 12.21
C TYR A 534 -1.38 -7.16 12.54
N VAL A 535 -1.98 -6.07 13.06
CA VAL A 535 -1.26 -4.86 13.45
C VAL A 535 -0.45 -5.12 14.71
N GLN A 536 0.86 -4.93 14.61
CA GLN A 536 1.81 -5.07 15.72
C GLN A 536 2.18 -3.70 16.31
N ALA A 537 2.28 -2.68 15.45
CA ALA A 537 2.51 -1.30 15.87
C ALA A 537 1.98 -0.31 14.81
N THR A 538 1.62 0.89 15.27
CA THR A 538 1.12 1.99 14.44
C THR A 538 1.99 3.21 14.70
N TYR A 539 2.47 3.83 13.61
CA TYR A 539 3.30 5.03 13.65
C TYR A 539 2.59 6.18 12.93
N ILE A 540 2.70 7.38 13.50
CA ILE A 540 2.22 8.62 12.88
C ILE A 540 3.33 9.65 12.98
N ALA A 541 3.67 10.29 11.86
CA ALA A 541 4.81 11.20 11.78
C ALA A 541 6.10 10.60 12.37
N GLY A 542 6.34 9.30 12.14
CA GLY A 542 7.52 8.59 12.65
C GLY A 542 7.51 8.24 14.13
N GLU A 543 6.51 8.69 14.89
CA GLU A 543 6.36 8.36 16.31
C GLU A 543 5.50 7.13 16.48
N GLU A 544 5.92 6.19 17.34
CA GLU A 544 5.08 5.06 17.73
C GLU A 544 3.91 5.56 18.59
N VAL A 545 2.70 5.44 18.07
CA VAL A 545 1.48 5.90 18.77
C VAL A 545 0.67 4.74 19.36
N TRP A 546 0.93 3.51 18.92
CA TRP A 546 0.33 2.30 19.45
C TRP A 546 1.21 1.08 19.18
N ARG A 547 1.25 0.14 20.13
CA ARG A 547 1.90 -1.16 19.99
C ARG A 547 1.09 -2.25 20.67
N GLN A 548 1.07 -3.43 20.06
CA GLN A 548 0.44 -4.61 20.63
C GLN A 548 1.26 -5.13 21.81
N ASP A 549 0.64 -5.28 22.99
CA ASP A 549 1.29 -5.86 24.16
C ASP A 549 1.64 -7.34 23.92
N ALA A 550 2.87 -7.73 24.26
CA ALA A 550 3.40 -9.08 24.04
C ALA A 550 2.64 -10.22 24.77
N PHE A 551 1.72 -9.88 25.68
CA PHE A 551 0.94 -10.84 26.49
C PHE A 551 -0.52 -11.03 26.03
N GLY A 552 -0.93 -10.38 24.94
CA GLY A 552 -2.30 -10.47 24.41
C GLY A 552 -2.44 -11.45 23.25
N MET A 553 -2.42 -12.75 23.53
CA MET A 553 -2.96 -13.81 22.66
C MET A 553 -4.23 -14.38 23.27
#